data_AF-A0A2W0DFS0-F1
#
_entry.id   AF-A0A2W0DFS0-F1
#
_cell.length_a   1.000
_cell.length_b   1.000
_cell.length_c   1.000
_cell.angle_alpha   90.00
_cell.angle_beta   90.00
_cell.angle_gamma   90.00
#
_symmetry.space_group_name_H-M   'P 1'
#
loop_
_entity.id
_entity.type
_entity.pdbx_description
1 polymer ?
#
loop_
_entity_poly.entity_id
_entity_poly.type
_entity_poly.pdbx_seq_one_letter_code
_entity_poly.pdbx_strand_id
1 'polypeptide(L)'
;MTAGSQAPATPDVVARRAWRRTAVIVAIGAVLGAIGGSLFARQDSALETTLAIVGIAAGVGGLLGTLSMIATTLRRSSDMQAPLEGLSRFGRKTLAQAIASGTPIEPTDSDLARRAFDLARLRAAYQPVALGQFLLLYMGIAGPQIPNLFDDNSFVAGFSRIICGALLVVAAAITPVILRQTRAARRYVQAATEAAARQR
;
A
#
# COMPACT_ATOMS: atom_id res chain seq x y z
N MET A 1 -7.91 26.41 -27.44
CA MET A 1 -8.50 25.07 -27.45
C MET A 1 -7.44 24.08 -27.94
N THR A 2 -6.82 23.32 -27.05
CA THR A 2 -5.98 22.16 -27.42
C THR A 2 -6.28 21.05 -26.42
N ALA A 3 -7.36 20.32 -26.68
CA ALA A 3 -7.64 19.06 -26.01
C ALA A 3 -6.60 18.03 -26.50
N GLY A 4 -5.45 18.01 -25.83
CA GLY A 4 -4.51 16.91 -25.97
C GLY A 4 -5.22 15.64 -25.49
N SER A 5 -5.57 14.78 -26.44
CA SER A 5 -5.98 13.40 -26.18
C SER A 5 -4.84 12.68 -25.47
N GLN A 6 -4.77 12.85 -24.14
CA GLN A 6 -3.92 12.01 -23.31
C GLN A 6 -4.58 10.64 -23.32
N ALA A 7 -3.98 9.71 -24.07
CA ALA A 7 -4.27 8.30 -23.90
C ALA A 7 -4.29 7.98 -22.39
N PRO A 8 -5.31 7.26 -21.88
CA PRO A 8 -5.46 7.01 -20.46
C PRO A 8 -4.15 6.43 -19.91
N ALA A 9 -3.50 7.17 -19.00
CA ALA A 9 -2.20 6.81 -18.48
C ALA A 9 -2.24 5.38 -17.95
N THR A 10 -1.27 4.56 -18.33
CA THR A 10 -1.21 3.17 -17.89
C THR A 10 -1.16 3.13 -16.36
N PRO A 11 -1.83 2.15 -15.73
CA PRO A 11 -1.97 2.10 -14.27
C PRO A 11 -0.61 2.12 -13.53
N ASP A 12 0.46 1.63 -14.16
CA ASP A 12 1.83 1.69 -13.63
C ASP A 12 2.42 3.11 -13.56
N VAL A 13 2.13 3.96 -14.54
CA VAL A 13 2.61 5.36 -14.55
C VAL A 13 1.94 6.16 -13.45
N VAL A 14 0.64 5.94 -13.25
CA VAL A 14 -0.14 6.56 -12.18
C VAL A 14 0.38 6.12 -10.81
N ALA A 15 0.63 4.83 -10.63
CA ALA A 15 1.19 4.29 -9.39
C ALA A 15 2.59 4.86 -9.08
N ARG A 16 3.49 4.94 -10.07
CA ARG A 16 4.84 5.52 -9.87
C ARG A 16 4.80 7.00 -9.54
N ARG A 17 3.93 7.77 -10.20
CA ARG A 17 3.76 9.21 -9.92
C ARG A 17 3.22 9.42 -8.51
N ALA A 18 2.22 8.64 -8.10
CA ALA A 18 1.70 8.66 -6.74
C ALA A 18 2.81 8.36 -5.72
N TRP A 19 3.62 7.32 -5.96
CA TRP A 19 4.76 6.98 -5.11
C TRP A 19 5.81 8.09 -4.99
N ARG A 20 6.21 8.72 -6.11
CA ARG A 20 7.17 9.84 -6.07
C ARG A 20 6.64 11.01 -5.25
N ARG A 21 5.37 11.36 -5.44
CA ARG A 21 4.72 12.43 -4.66
C ARG A 21 4.67 12.07 -3.18
N THR A 22 4.27 10.85 -2.84
CA THR A 22 4.19 10.42 -1.44
C THR A 22 5.58 10.36 -0.80
N ALA A 23 6.62 9.91 -1.50
CA ALA A 23 7.99 9.91 -0.99
C ALA A 23 8.45 11.33 -0.61
N VAL A 24 8.16 12.32 -1.45
CA VAL A 24 8.46 13.74 -1.15
C VAL A 24 7.67 14.22 0.08
N ILE A 25 6.38 13.90 0.17
CA ILE A 25 5.54 14.29 1.31
C ILE A 25 6.02 13.64 2.61
N VAL A 26 6.39 12.36 2.56
CA VAL A 26 6.95 11.64 3.71
C VAL A 26 8.26 12.28 4.14
N ALA A 27 9.15 12.63 3.20
CA ALA A 27 10.40 13.30 3.52
C ALA A 27 10.18 14.68 4.17
N ILE A 28 9.30 15.51 3.60
CA ILE A 28 8.94 16.80 4.19
C ILE A 28 8.34 16.62 5.57
N GLY A 29 7.39 15.68 5.73
CA GLY A 29 6.76 15.39 7.01
C GLY A 29 7.76 14.90 8.06
N ALA A 30 8.70 14.04 7.68
CA ALA A 30 9.76 13.57 8.56
C ALA A 30 10.68 14.71 9.00
N VAL A 31 11.07 15.61 8.08
CA VAL A 31 11.88 16.78 8.41
C VAL A 31 11.14 17.71 9.37
N LEU A 32 9.87 18.03 9.09
CA LEU A 32 9.04 18.85 9.98
C LEU A 32 8.85 18.22 11.36
N GLY A 33 8.61 16.90 11.40
CA GLY A 33 8.51 16.15 12.64
C GLY A 33 9.83 16.12 13.43
N ALA A 34 10.97 16.01 12.75
CA ALA A 34 12.29 16.07 13.39
C ALA A 34 12.58 17.46 13.97
N ILE A 35 12.27 18.53 13.23
CA ILE A 35 12.39 19.91 13.71
C ILE A 35 11.49 20.10 14.94
N GLY A 36 10.21 19.71 14.85
CA GLY A 36 9.29 19.77 15.98
C GLY A 36 9.81 18.98 17.18
N GLY A 37 10.21 17.73 16.98
CA GLY A 37 10.79 16.88 18.02
C GLY A 37 12.00 17.52 18.70
N SER A 38 12.89 18.15 17.94
CA SER A 38 14.08 18.81 18.50
C SER A 38 13.76 20.03 19.37
N LEU A 39 12.63 20.71 19.11
CA LEU A 39 12.20 21.86 19.89
C LEU A 39 11.49 21.46 21.19
N PHE A 40 10.84 20.30 21.21
CA PHE A 40 10.04 19.84 22.34
C PHE A 40 10.70 18.74 23.18
N ALA A 41 11.76 18.08 22.67
CA ALA A 41 12.52 17.10 23.42
C ALA A 41 13.40 17.81 24.47
N ARG A 42 12.84 18.01 25.66
CA ARG A 42 13.60 18.28 26.88
C ARG A 42 13.58 17.02 27.73
N GLN A 43 14.51 16.12 27.46
CA GLN A 43 14.72 14.91 28.23
C GLN A 43 16.15 14.87 28.74
N ASP A 44 16.33 14.24 29.90
CA ASP A 44 17.60 14.23 30.64
C ASP A 44 18.68 13.38 29.94
N SER A 45 18.29 12.53 28.99
CA SER A 45 19.19 11.66 28.23
C SER A 45 19.17 11.93 26.72
N ALA A 46 20.36 11.83 26.10
CA ALA A 46 20.53 11.95 24.65
C ALA A 46 19.82 10.84 23.86
N LEU A 47 19.66 9.66 24.48
CA LEU A 47 18.95 8.52 23.90
C LEU A 47 17.46 8.82 23.77
N GLU A 48 16.81 9.24 24.86
CA GLU A 48 15.39 9.56 24.86
C GLU A 48 15.08 10.71 23.89
N THR A 49 15.92 11.75 23.91
CA THR A 49 15.82 12.88 22.97
C THR A 49 15.85 12.40 21.51
N THR A 50 16.78 11.49 21.18
CA THR A 50 16.88 10.92 19.83
C THR A 50 15.65 10.08 19.48
N LEU A 51 15.17 9.25 20.40
CA LEU A 51 13.98 8.42 20.20
C LEU A 51 12.71 9.26 20.03
N ALA A 52 12.59 10.38 20.76
CA ALA A 52 11.49 11.33 20.62
C ALA A 52 11.50 12.01 19.25
N ILE A 53 12.65 12.50 18.80
CA ILE A 53 12.82 13.11 17.48
C ILE A 53 12.45 12.10 16.37
N VAL A 54 13.00 10.89 16.43
CA VAL A 54 12.73 9.82 15.46
C VAL A 54 11.26 9.42 15.49
N GLY A 55 10.68 9.26 16.67
CA GLY A 55 9.28 8.89 16.85
C GLY A 55 8.32 9.92 16.26
N ILE A 56 8.55 11.20 16.53
CA ILE A 56 7.72 12.29 15.99
C ILE A 56 7.93 12.42 14.47
N ALA A 57 9.16 12.34 13.97
CA ALA A 57 9.44 12.34 12.54
C ALA A 57 8.74 11.18 11.80
N ALA A 58 8.83 9.96 12.34
CA ALA A 58 8.14 8.78 11.81
C ALA A 58 6.61 8.92 11.87
N GLY A 59 6.09 9.47 12.97
CA GLY A 59 4.68 9.75 13.18
C GLY A 59 4.12 10.70 12.13
N VAL A 60 4.71 11.89 12.03
CA VAL A 60 4.27 12.94 11.10
C VAL A 60 4.48 12.51 9.64
N GLY A 61 5.64 11.96 9.30
CA GLY A 61 5.94 11.47 7.96
C GLY A 61 5.01 10.34 7.52
N GLY A 62 4.76 9.37 8.40
CA GLY A 62 3.86 8.24 8.16
C GLY A 62 2.40 8.67 7.97
N LEU A 63 1.89 9.55 8.83
CA LEU A 63 0.51 10.06 8.71
C LEU A 63 0.33 10.92 7.46
N LEU A 64 1.21 11.89 7.19
CA LEU A 64 1.12 12.72 5.98
C LEU A 64 1.27 11.88 4.70
N GLY A 65 2.17 10.90 4.72
CA GLY A 65 2.32 9.93 3.63
C GLY A 65 1.04 9.15 3.38
N THR A 66 0.40 8.65 4.44
CA THR A 66 -0.88 7.93 4.36
C THR A 66 -1.98 8.82 3.78
N LEU A 67 -2.16 10.01 4.35
CA LEU A 67 -3.18 10.98 3.92
C LEU A 67 -3.00 11.37 2.45
N SER A 68 -1.76 11.50 1.97
CA SER A 68 -1.47 11.79 0.57
C SER A 68 -1.95 10.70 -0.39
N MET A 69 -2.02 9.45 0.06
CA MET A 69 -2.45 8.31 -0.74
C MET A 69 -3.97 8.09 -0.69
N ILE A 70 -4.68 8.55 0.35
CA ILE A 70 -6.13 8.34 0.52
C ILE A 70 -6.92 8.78 -0.72
N ALA A 71 -6.63 9.96 -1.27
CA ALA A 71 -7.33 10.45 -2.46
C ALA A 71 -7.13 9.55 -3.70
N THR A 72 -5.97 8.92 -3.82
CA THR A 72 -5.65 7.98 -4.91
C THR A 72 -6.38 6.65 -4.69
N THR A 73 -6.42 6.18 -3.44
CA THR A 73 -7.07 4.93 -3.05
C THR A 73 -8.59 4.99 -3.17
N LEU A 74 -9.21 6.08 -2.70
CA LEU A 74 -10.67 6.27 -2.78
C LEU A 74 -11.16 6.40 -4.23
N ARG A 75 -10.45 7.12 -5.09
CA ARG A 75 -10.83 7.26 -6.51
C ARG A 75 -10.69 5.97 -7.32
N ARG A 76 -9.95 4.98 -6.82
CA ARG A 76 -9.58 3.78 -7.57
C ARG A 76 -10.17 2.50 -6.98
N SER A 77 -10.83 2.59 -5.82
CA SER A 77 -11.58 1.47 -5.26
C SER A 77 -12.74 1.06 -6.17
N SER A 78 -13.39 2.02 -6.84
CA SER A 78 -14.43 1.78 -7.84
C SER A 78 -13.90 1.00 -9.04
N ASP A 79 -12.71 1.37 -9.55
CA ASP A 79 -12.08 0.68 -10.69
C ASP A 79 -11.79 -0.79 -10.37
N MET A 80 -11.43 -1.11 -9.12
CA MET A 80 -11.23 -2.48 -8.66
C MET A 80 -12.53 -3.28 -8.50
N GLN A 81 -13.67 -2.61 -8.31
CA GLN A 81 -14.97 -3.25 -8.15
C GLN A 81 -15.66 -3.52 -9.50
N ALA A 82 -15.41 -2.68 -10.51
CA ALA A 82 -16.05 -2.80 -11.83
C ALA A 82 -15.89 -4.21 -12.48
N PRO A 83 -14.72 -4.88 -12.47
CA PRO A 83 -14.59 -6.23 -13.03
C PRO A 83 -15.39 -7.31 -12.27
N LEU A 84 -15.78 -7.02 -11.02
CA LEU A 84 -16.50 -7.93 -10.13
C LEU A 84 -18.01 -7.70 -10.13
N GLU A 85 -18.46 -6.58 -10.70
CA GLU A 85 -19.85 -6.17 -10.71
C GLU A 85 -20.72 -7.12 -11.55
N GLY A 86 -21.87 -7.51 -11.01
CA GLY A 86 -22.77 -8.49 -11.62
C GLY A 86 -22.30 -9.95 -11.58
N LEU A 87 -21.11 -10.26 -11.06
CA LEU A 87 -20.64 -11.65 -10.94
C LEU A 87 -21.24 -12.36 -9.72
N SER A 88 -21.69 -13.61 -9.93
CA SER A 88 -22.07 -14.51 -8.84
C SER A 88 -20.90 -14.78 -7.88
N ARG A 89 -21.19 -15.27 -6.67
CA ARG A 89 -20.14 -15.64 -5.70
C ARG A 89 -19.17 -16.68 -6.28
N PHE A 90 -19.69 -17.59 -7.10
CA PHE A 90 -18.90 -18.57 -7.83
C PHE A 90 -17.98 -17.89 -8.86
N GLY A 91 -18.51 -17.02 -9.72
CA GLY A 91 -17.71 -16.30 -10.72
C GLY A 91 -16.57 -15.48 -10.11
N ARG A 92 -16.82 -14.82 -8.97
CA ARG A 92 -15.79 -14.10 -8.21
C ARG A 92 -14.70 -15.01 -7.66
N LYS A 93 -15.07 -16.19 -7.14
CA LYS A 93 -14.12 -17.20 -6.64
C LYS A 93 -13.27 -17.75 -7.80
N THR A 94 -13.87 -18.06 -8.94
CA THR A 94 -13.17 -18.53 -10.14
C THR A 94 -12.17 -17.50 -10.64
N LEU A 95 -12.55 -16.22 -10.71
CA LEU A 95 -11.63 -15.12 -11.04
C LEU A 95 -10.44 -15.07 -10.08
N ALA A 96 -10.73 -15.04 -8.78
CA ALA A 96 -9.70 -14.95 -7.75
C ALA A 96 -8.74 -16.14 -7.79
N GLN A 97 -9.27 -17.34 -8.01
CA GLN A 97 -8.49 -18.57 -8.11
C GLN A 97 -7.61 -18.59 -9.36
N ALA A 98 -8.14 -18.22 -10.52
CA ALA A 98 -7.38 -18.15 -11.78
C ALA A 98 -6.22 -17.15 -11.69
N ILE A 99 -6.46 -15.97 -11.10
CA ILE A 99 -5.41 -14.97 -10.88
C ILE A 99 -4.35 -15.49 -9.88
N ALA A 100 -4.79 -16.20 -8.83
CA ALA A 100 -3.88 -16.75 -7.83
C ALA A 100 -3.02 -17.90 -8.37
N SER A 101 -3.58 -18.77 -9.21
CA SER A 101 -2.86 -19.85 -9.89
C SER A 101 -2.02 -19.36 -11.07
N GLY A 102 -2.29 -18.15 -11.58
CA GLY A 102 -1.61 -17.62 -12.77
C GLY A 102 -2.01 -18.33 -14.05
N THR A 103 -3.11 -19.09 -14.05
CA THR A 103 -3.60 -19.85 -15.20
C THR A 103 -4.69 -19.06 -15.90
N PRO A 104 -4.49 -18.62 -17.16
CA PRO A 104 -5.51 -17.92 -17.93
C PRO A 104 -6.81 -18.71 -18.01
N ILE A 105 -7.94 -18.00 -18.00
CA ILE A 105 -9.26 -18.62 -18.13
C ILE A 105 -9.52 -18.90 -19.61
N GLU A 106 -9.94 -20.12 -19.91
CA GLU A 106 -10.26 -20.57 -21.25
C GLU A 106 -11.79 -20.68 -21.41
N PRO A 107 -12.37 -20.24 -22.55
CA PRO A 107 -11.74 -19.57 -23.70
C PRO A 107 -11.26 -18.15 -23.34
N THR A 108 -10.12 -17.75 -23.91
CA THR A 108 -9.49 -16.42 -23.75
C THR A 108 -10.36 -15.26 -24.21
N ASP A 109 -11.30 -15.53 -25.13
CA ASP A 109 -12.25 -14.54 -25.64
C ASP A 109 -13.47 -14.35 -24.74
N SER A 110 -13.63 -15.20 -23.73
CA SER A 110 -14.76 -15.11 -22.80
C SER A 110 -14.74 -13.78 -22.02
N ASP A 111 -15.93 -13.26 -21.72
CA ASP A 111 -16.09 -12.06 -20.87
C ASP A 111 -15.41 -12.25 -19.51
N LEU A 112 -15.43 -13.48 -18.99
CA LEU A 112 -14.82 -13.86 -17.72
C LEU A 112 -13.28 -13.79 -17.78
N ALA A 113 -12.66 -14.20 -18.90
CA ALA A 113 -11.22 -14.05 -19.12
C ALA A 113 -10.78 -12.59 -19.24
N ARG A 114 -11.56 -11.75 -19.94
CA ARG A 114 -11.32 -10.29 -20.05
C ARG A 114 -11.37 -9.60 -18.70
N ARG A 115 -12.43 -9.86 -17.91
CA ARG A 115 -12.57 -9.32 -16.55
C ARG A 115 -11.44 -9.79 -15.62
N ALA A 116 -11.02 -11.05 -15.74
CA ALA A 116 -9.90 -11.57 -14.97
C ALA A 116 -8.57 -10.87 -15.31
N PHE A 117 -8.34 -10.60 -16.60
CA PHE A 117 -7.17 -9.85 -17.07
C PHE A 117 -7.17 -8.41 -16.55
N ASP A 118 -8.29 -7.69 -16.67
CA ASP A 118 -8.42 -6.32 -16.18
C ASP A 118 -8.23 -6.26 -14.66
N LEU A 119 -8.84 -7.17 -13.91
CA LEU A 119 -8.67 -7.25 -12.47
C LEU A 119 -7.21 -7.58 -12.08
N ALA A 120 -6.54 -8.49 -12.78
CA ALA A 120 -5.14 -8.82 -12.53
C ALA A 120 -4.23 -7.61 -12.78
N ARG A 121 -4.47 -6.87 -13.87
CA ARG A 121 -3.72 -5.66 -14.21
C ARG A 121 -3.90 -4.57 -13.15
N LEU A 122 -5.14 -4.36 -12.71
CA LEU A 122 -5.44 -3.41 -11.62
C LEU A 122 -4.77 -3.83 -10.31
N ARG A 123 -4.85 -5.12 -9.93
CA ARG A 123 -4.19 -5.63 -8.71
C ARG A 123 -2.68 -5.46 -8.77
N ALA A 124 -2.05 -5.78 -9.89
CA ALA A 124 -0.59 -5.66 -10.07
C ALA A 124 -0.07 -4.23 -9.86
N ALA A 125 -0.88 -3.21 -10.20
CA ALA A 125 -0.53 -1.81 -10.08
C ALA A 125 -0.90 -1.20 -8.71
N TYR A 126 -2.09 -1.53 -8.17
CA TYR A 126 -2.62 -0.85 -6.98
C TYR A 126 -2.32 -1.56 -5.66
N GLN A 127 -2.13 -2.89 -5.63
CA GLN A 127 -1.79 -3.60 -4.39
C GLN A 127 -0.50 -3.09 -3.72
N PRO A 128 0.58 -2.77 -4.46
CA PRO A 128 1.78 -2.17 -3.86
C PRO A 128 1.53 -0.79 -3.26
N VAL A 129 0.63 -0.01 -3.86
CA VAL A 129 0.26 1.33 -3.35
C VAL A 129 -0.53 1.19 -2.05
N ALA A 130 -1.51 0.27 -2.01
CA ALA A 130 -2.27 0.00 -0.80
C ALA A 130 -1.38 -0.52 0.34
N LEU A 131 -0.41 -1.40 0.04
CA LEU A 131 0.59 -1.85 1.00
C LEU A 131 1.43 -0.68 1.52
N GLY A 132 1.90 0.19 0.62
CA GLY A 132 2.64 1.41 0.98
C GLY A 132 1.84 2.29 1.94
N GLN A 133 0.57 2.57 1.62
CA GLN A 133 -0.32 3.35 2.48
C GLN A 133 -0.49 2.69 3.86
N PHE A 134 -0.67 1.37 3.91
CA PHE A 134 -0.83 0.63 5.16
C PHE A 134 0.43 0.68 6.04
N LEU A 135 1.60 0.47 5.45
CA LEU A 135 2.88 0.56 6.16
C LEU A 135 3.16 1.97 6.67
N LEU A 136 2.85 2.99 5.87
CA LEU A 136 2.96 4.40 6.28
C LEU A 136 2.01 4.71 7.45
N LEU A 137 0.80 4.16 7.44
CA LEU A 137 -0.15 4.34 8.54
C LEU A 137 0.40 3.71 9.82
N TYR A 138 0.94 2.50 9.72
CA TYR A 138 1.51 1.80 10.87
C TYR A 138 2.72 2.53 11.43
N MET A 139 3.59 3.03 10.55
CA MET A 139 4.70 3.90 10.95
C MET A 139 4.21 5.18 11.61
N GLY A 140 3.12 5.77 11.10
CA GLY A 140 2.48 6.97 11.66
C GLY A 140 1.92 6.74 13.08
N ILE A 141 1.33 5.56 13.33
CA ILE A 141 0.77 5.18 14.64
C ILE A 141 1.88 4.76 15.61
N ALA A 142 2.85 3.98 15.15
CA ALA A 142 3.94 3.47 15.98
C ALA A 142 4.96 4.55 16.34
N GLY A 143 5.20 5.53 15.47
CA GLY A 143 6.19 6.59 15.66
C GLY A 143 6.10 7.27 17.03
N PRO A 144 4.94 7.83 17.42
CA PRO A 144 4.77 8.47 18.72
C PRO A 144 4.95 7.53 19.92
N GLN A 145 4.89 6.21 19.72
CA GLN A 145 5.08 5.21 20.79
C GLN A 145 6.55 4.84 21.00
N ILE A 146 7.43 5.14 20.04
CA ILE A 146 8.88 4.84 20.10
C ILE A 146 9.55 5.41 21.36
N PRO A 147 9.42 6.69 21.72
CA PRO A 147 10.04 7.22 22.94
C PRO A 147 9.51 6.53 24.21
N ASN A 148 8.25 6.10 24.19
CA ASN A 148 7.59 5.49 25.35
C ASN A 148 8.01 4.02 25.57
N LEU A 149 8.76 3.39 24.66
CA LEU A 149 9.17 1.98 24.79
C LEU A 149 10.07 1.71 26.00
N PHE A 150 10.78 2.74 26.46
CA PHE A 150 11.75 2.70 27.56
C PHE A 150 11.34 3.60 28.73
N ASP A 151 10.07 4.03 28.76
CA ASP A 151 9.55 4.86 29.84
C ASP A 151 9.64 4.13 31.19
N ASP A 152 10.01 4.87 32.25
CA ASP A 152 10.10 4.35 33.62
C ASP A 152 8.74 3.87 34.13
N ASN A 153 7.65 4.45 33.62
CA ASN A 153 6.31 3.96 33.88
C ASN A 153 6.06 2.65 33.12
N SER A 154 6.11 1.56 33.88
CA SER A 154 5.93 0.18 33.39
C SER A 154 4.61 -0.02 32.62
N PHE A 155 3.54 0.71 32.95
CA PHE A 155 2.29 0.64 32.20
C PHE A 155 2.40 1.28 30.82
N VAL A 156 2.98 2.49 30.74
CA VAL A 156 3.17 3.24 29.49
C VAL A 156 4.13 2.49 28.56
N ALA A 157 5.24 1.98 29.10
CA ALA A 157 6.18 1.16 28.35
C ALA A 157 5.55 -0.16 27.87
N GLY A 158 4.80 -0.84 28.74
CA GLY A 158 4.07 -2.07 28.40
C GLY A 158 3.08 -1.85 27.25
N PHE A 159 2.24 -0.81 27.35
CA PHE A 159 1.26 -0.46 26.33
C PHE A 159 1.91 -0.13 24.98
N SER A 160 2.96 0.68 24.99
CA SER A 160 3.70 1.06 23.78
C SER A 160 4.33 -0.15 23.10
N ARG A 161 4.94 -1.06 23.87
CA ARG A 161 5.50 -2.31 23.37
C ARG A 161 4.43 -3.21 22.75
N ILE A 162 3.26 -3.31 23.37
CA ILE A 162 2.12 -4.08 22.83
C ILE A 162 1.67 -3.50 21.48
N ILE A 163 1.48 -2.17 21.40
CA ILE A 163 1.08 -1.51 20.15
C ILE A 163 2.13 -1.73 19.05
N CYS A 164 3.39 -1.38 19.31
CA CYS A 164 4.47 -1.54 18.34
C CYS A 164 4.64 -3.00 17.91
N GLY A 165 4.59 -3.94 18.87
CA GLY A 165 4.67 -5.37 18.63
C GLY A 165 3.51 -5.87 17.76
N ALA A 166 2.27 -5.53 18.10
CA ALA A 166 1.10 -5.93 17.33
C ALA A 166 1.14 -5.37 15.89
N LEU A 167 1.47 -4.09 15.72
CA LEU A 167 1.61 -3.48 14.39
C LEU A 167 2.72 -4.15 13.57
N LEU A 168 3.85 -4.49 14.19
CA LEU A 168 4.95 -5.19 13.54
C LEU A 168 4.54 -6.60 13.12
N VAL A 169 3.87 -7.36 13.98
CA VAL A 169 3.37 -8.71 13.65
C VAL A 169 2.39 -8.63 12.49
N VAL A 170 1.45 -7.70 12.51
CA VAL A 170 0.46 -7.54 11.43
C VAL A 170 1.15 -7.12 10.12
N ALA A 171 2.09 -6.18 10.16
CA ALA A 171 2.88 -5.80 8.98
C ALA A 171 3.67 -6.98 8.41
N ALA A 172 4.33 -7.75 9.26
CA ALA A 172 5.13 -8.92 8.88
C ALA A 172 4.27 -10.05 8.29
N ALA A 173 3.04 -10.22 8.76
CA ALA A 173 2.10 -11.21 8.23
C ALA A 173 1.47 -10.77 6.90
N ILE A 174 1.03 -9.52 6.79
CA ILE A 174 0.27 -9.03 5.63
C ILE A 174 1.19 -8.74 4.43
N THR A 175 2.38 -8.18 4.66
CA THR A 175 3.33 -7.82 3.60
C THR A 175 3.63 -8.98 2.63
N PRO A 176 4.06 -10.18 3.07
CA PRO A 176 4.34 -11.28 2.15
C PRO A 176 3.10 -11.75 1.41
N VAL A 177 1.92 -11.71 2.03
CA VAL A 177 0.66 -12.07 1.38
C VAL A 177 0.36 -11.13 0.22
N ILE A 178 0.44 -9.81 0.45
CA ILE A 178 0.17 -8.82 -0.61
C ILE A 178 1.22 -8.91 -1.73
N LEU A 179 2.50 -9.10 -1.38
CA LEU A 179 3.56 -9.28 -2.38
C LEU A 179 3.36 -10.54 -3.22
N ARG A 180 2.95 -11.66 -2.60
CA ARG A 180 2.61 -12.90 -3.31
C ARG A 180 1.44 -12.68 -4.27
N GLN A 181 0.38 -12.01 -3.83
CA GLN A 181 -0.77 -11.69 -4.68
C GLN A 181 -0.39 -10.78 -5.85
N THR A 182 0.45 -9.78 -5.62
CA THR A 182 0.93 -8.88 -6.67
C THR A 182 1.75 -9.66 -7.71
N ARG A 183 2.64 -10.56 -7.26
CA ARG A 183 3.43 -11.43 -8.15
C ARG A 183 2.54 -12.37 -8.96
N ALA A 184 1.54 -12.99 -8.32
CA ALA A 184 0.58 -13.85 -9.00
C ALA A 184 -0.22 -13.09 -10.07
N ALA A 185 -0.69 -11.89 -9.74
CA ALA A 185 -1.38 -11.01 -10.69
C ALA A 185 -0.50 -10.63 -11.89
N ARG A 186 0.77 -10.31 -11.67
CA ARG A 186 1.73 -10.04 -12.76
C ARG A 186 1.95 -11.27 -13.65
N ARG A 187 2.11 -12.45 -13.05
CA ARG A 187 2.26 -13.72 -13.78
C ARG A 187 1.02 -14.04 -14.62
N TYR A 188 -0.17 -13.81 -14.06
CA TYR A 188 -1.42 -13.99 -14.80
C TYR A 188 -1.49 -13.07 -16.02
N VAL A 189 -1.16 -11.79 -15.86
CA VAL A 189 -1.15 -10.83 -16.98
C VAL A 189 -0.19 -11.29 -18.08
N GLN A 190 1.02 -11.75 -17.73
CA GLN A 190 1.99 -12.30 -18.68
C GLN A 190 1.45 -13.54 -19.42
N ALA A 191 0.95 -14.52 -18.67
CA ALA A 191 0.41 -15.76 -19.24
C ALA A 191 -0.79 -15.49 -20.15
N ALA A 192 -1.68 -14.57 -19.78
CA ALA A 192 -2.84 -14.18 -20.58
C ALA A 192 -2.42 -13.46 -21.86
N THR A 193 -1.40 -12.59 -21.82
CA THR A 193 -0.88 -11.95 -23.04
C THR A 193 -0.24 -12.95 -23.99
N GLU A 194 0.47 -13.95 -23.48
CA GLU A 194 1.08 -15.01 -24.29
C GLU A 194 0.04 -15.96 -24.90
N ALA A 195 -1.02 -16.27 -24.15
CA ALA A 195 -2.13 -17.09 -24.65
C ALA A 195 -2.88 -16.37 -25.79
N ALA A 196 -3.16 -15.08 -25.62
CA ALA A 196 -3.79 -14.27 -26.67
C ALA A 196 -2.91 -14.11 -27.92
N ALA A 197 -1.58 -14.06 -27.77
CA ALA A 197 -0.65 -13.99 -28.89
C ALA A 197 -0.57 -15.31 -29.69
N ARG A 198 -0.78 -16.46 -29.04
CA ARG A 198 -0.78 -17.78 -29.69
C ARG A 198 -2.03 -18.08 -30.52
N GLN A 199 -3.11 -17.34 -30.31
CA GLN A 199 -4.38 -17.51 -31.01
C GLN A 199 -4.56 -16.56 -32.20
N ARG A 200 -3.64 -15.62 -32.39
CA ARG A 200 -3.55 -14.77 -33.58
C ARG A 200 -2.63 -15.39 -34.62
#